data_AF-A0A535EDF7-F1
#
_entry.id   AF-A0A535EDF7-F1
#
_cell.length_a   1.000
_cell.length_b   1.000
_cell.length_c   1.000
_cell.angle_alpha   90.00
_cell.angle_beta   90.00
_cell.angle_gamma   90.00
#
_symmetry.space_group_name_H-M   'P 1'
#
loop_
_entity.id
_entity.type
_entity.pdbx_description
1 polymer ?
#
loop_
_entity_poly.entity_id
_entity_poly.type
_entity_poly.pdbx_seq_one_letter_code
_entity_poly.pdbx_strand_id
1 'polypeptide(L)' 'MPLKLATILAHPDDETFGTGGTLIRYARQGIEVHSLCLTEGE' A
#
# COMPACT_ATOMS: atom_id res chain seq x y z
N MET A 1 0.79 -18.88 8.82
CA MET A 1 0.43 -17.45 8.92
C MET A 1 0.04 -16.98 7.54
N PRO A 2 -1.06 -16.22 7.37
CA PRO A 2 -1.43 -15.71 6.05
C PRO A 2 -0.37 -14.74 5.52
N LEU A 3 -0.25 -14.65 4.19
CA LEU A 3 0.65 -13.71 3.53
C LEU A 3 0.19 -12.26 3.84
N LYS A 4 1.14 -11.36 4.06
CA LYS A 4 0.89 -9.92 4.26
C LYS A 4 1.70 -9.11 3.25
N LEU A 5 1.12 -8.01 2.76
CA LEU A 5 1.74 -7.07 1.84
C LEU A 5 1.85 -5.70 2.50
N ALA A 6 3.02 -5.07 2.40
CA ALA A 6 3.26 -3.73 2.92
C ALA A 6 3.92 -2.84 1.86
N THR A 7 3.51 -1.57 1.80
CA THR A 7 4.21 -0.51 1.06
C THR A 7 4.77 0.54 2.03
N ILE A 8 5.92 1.10 1.68
CA ILE A 8 6.56 2.21 2.39
C ILE A 8 6.73 3.33 1.37
N LEU A 9 6.17 4.49 1.67
CA LEU A 9 5.90 5.54 0.70
C LEU A 9 6.31 6.88 1.28
N ALA A 10 6.78 7.80 0.43
CA ALA A 10 7.35 9.05 0.91
C ALA A 10 6.24 10.02 1.33
N HIS A 11 5.25 10.23 0.46
CA HIS A 11 4.20 11.23 0.64
C HIS A 11 2.81 10.59 0.54
N PRO A 12 1.75 11.31 0.96
CA PRO A 12 0.39 10.91 0.68
C PRO A 12 0.19 10.73 -0.83
N ASP A 13 -0.67 9.79 -1.22
CA ASP A 13 -1.05 9.46 -2.60
C ASP A 13 0.00 8.71 -3.44
N ASP A 14 1.24 8.55 -2.97
CA ASP A 14 2.27 7.73 -3.65
C ASP A 14 1.77 6.28 -3.89
N GLU A 15 0.97 5.72 -2.98
CA GLU A 15 0.34 4.41 -3.22
C GLU A 15 -0.60 4.46 -4.40
N THR A 16 -1.39 5.54 -4.52
CA THR A 16 -2.42 5.67 -5.55
C THR A 16 -1.80 5.79 -6.94
N PHE A 17 -0.72 6.58 -7.08
CA PHE A 17 -0.03 6.76 -8.37
C PHE A 17 0.97 5.64 -8.71
N GLY A 18 1.61 5.03 -7.71
CA GLY A 18 2.64 4.01 -7.92
C GLY A 18 2.10 2.58 -7.91
N THR A 19 1.43 2.18 -6.83
CA THR A 19 1.17 0.76 -6.52
C THR A 19 -0.31 0.40 -6.33
N GLY A 20 -1.23 1.34 -6.55
CA GLY A 20 -2.64 1.21 -6.15
C GLY A 20 -3.32 0.00 -6.77
N GLY A 21 -3.08 -0.26 -8.07
CA GLY A 21 -3.60 -1.45 -8.75
C GLY A 21 -3.11 -2.76 -8.13
N THR A 22 -1.85 -2.81 -7.70
CA THR A 22 -1.24 -3.98 -7.04
C THR A 22 -1.86 -4.19 -5.66
N LEU A 23 -2.01 -3.14 -4.86
CA LEU A 23 -2.63 -3.21 -3.53
C LEU A 23 -4.08 -3.70 -3.61
N ILE A 24 -4.88 -3.13 -4.53
CA ILE A 24 -6.28 -3.55 -4.76
C ILE A 24 -6.34 -5.02 -5.20
N ARG A 25 -5.46 -5.45 -6.11
CA ARG A 25 -5.41 -6.83 -6.59
C ARG A 25 -5.21 -7.81 -5.43
N TYR A 26 -4.25 -7.54 -4.55
CA TYR A 26 -3.94 -8.46 -3.45
C TYR A 26 -4.96 -8.38 -2.31
N ALA A 27 -5.48 -7.20 -1.99
CA ALA A 27 -6.60 -7.06 -1.05
C ALA A 27 -7.81 -7.90 -1.49
N ARG A 28 -8.16 -7.88 -2.79
CA ARG A 28 -9.23 -8.71 -3.37
C ARG A 28 -8.98 -10.22 -3.28
N GLN A 29 -7.73 -10.65 -3.13
CA GLN A 29 -7.35 -12.05 -2.93
C GLN A 29 -7.36 -12.45 -1.44
N GLY A 30 -7.77 -11.54 -0.54
CA GLY A 30 -7.81 -11.79 0.90
C GLY A 30 -6.45 -11.66 1.60
N ILE A 31 -5.45 -11.08 0.94
CA ILE A 31 -4.16 -10.76 1.55
C ILE A 31 -4.32 -9.49 2.39
N GLU A 32 -3.74 -9.49 3.59
CA GLU A 32 -3.71 -8.31 4.46
C GLU A 32 -2.73 -7.28 3.86
N VAL A 33 -3.21 -6.07 3.63
CA VAL A 33 -2.44 -5.01 2.95
C VAL A 33 -2.32 -3.81 3.88
N HIS A 34 -1.10 -3.29 4.03
CA HIS A 34 -0.81 -2.10 4.81
C HIS A 34 0.04 -1.12 4.01
N SER A 35 -0.11 0.18 4.30
CA SER A 35 0.73 1.23 3.73
C SER A 35 1.24 2.11 4.85
N LEU A 36 2.55 2.36 4.84
CA LEU A 36 3.21 3.30 5.72
C LEU A 36 3.63 4.52 4.90
N CYS A 37 3.01 5.65 5.16
CA CYS A 37 3.42 6.94 4.63
C CYS A 37 4.39 7.61 5.60
N LEU A 38 5.54 8.08 5.11
CA LEU A 38 6.61 8.60 5.94
C LEU A 38 6.45 10.09 6.30
N THR A 39 5.67 10.84 5.51
CA THR A 39 5.49 12.28 5.69
C THR A 39 4.05 12.70 5.39
N GLU A 40 3.67 13.92 5.79
CA GLU A 40 2.39 14.52 5.40
C GLU A 40 2.47 15.29 4.07
N GLY A 41 3.65 15.36 3.43
CA GLY A 41 3.86 16.07 2.16
C GLY A 41 4.08 17.59 2.28
N GLU A 42 4.65 18.06 3.40
CA GLU A 42 5.07 19.46 3.59
C GLU A 42 6.33 19.85 2.79
#